data_AF-A0A2L2Z076-F1
#
_entry.id   AF-A0A2L2Z076-F1
#
_cell.length_a   1.000
_cell.length_b   1.000
_cell.length_c   1.000
_cell.angle_alpha   90.00
_cell.angle_beta   90.00
_cell.angle_gamma   90.00
#
_symmetry.space_group_name_H-M   'P 1'
#
loop_
_entity.id
_entity.type
_entity.pdbx_description
1 polymer ?
#
loop_
_entity_poly.entity_id
_entity_poly.type
_entity_poly.pdbx_seq_one_letter_code
_entity_poly.pdbx_strand_id
1 'polypeptide(L)'
;YGDDVSVEKLECIGHVEKRMGTRLRALKQNLKGQKLGGAKSLGGRGRLTEKEIDKLQLYYGLAIRNNTGYLLAMKQAVWATFFHKSSTDKNPQHGLCPQDKN
;
A
#
# COMPACT_ATOMS: atom_id res chain seq x y z
N TYR A 1 4.10 -26.00 22.35
CA TYR A 1 3.88 -24.57 22.59
C TYR A 1 2.68 -24.46 23.52
N GLY A 2 2.87 -23.90 24.72
CA GLY A 2 1.80 -23.77 25.73
C GLY A 2 0.92 -22.54 25.48
N ASP A 3 -0.25 -22.51 26.12
CA ASP A 3 -1.31 -21.48 25.97
C ASP A 3 -0.90 -20.05 26.33
N ASP A 4 0.34 -19.84 26.81
CA ASP A 4 0.83 -18.56 27.33
C ASP A 4 1.81 -17.83 26.39
N VAL A 5 1.99 -18.32 25.15
CA VAL A 5 2.79 -17.61 24.14
C VAL A 5 1.85 -16.83 23.22
N SER A 6 1.72 -15.52 23.44
CA SER A 6 1.11 -14.62 22.46
C SER A 6 1.96 -14.62 21.19
N VAL A 7 1.54 -15.39 20.19
CA VAL A 7 2.28 -15.49 18.91
C VAL A 7 2.18 -14.16 18.17
N GLU A 8 3.22 -13.32 18.29
CA GLU A 8 3.39 -12.14 17.47
C GLU A 8 3.89 -12.56 16.08
N LYS A 9 2.96 -12.71 15.13
CA LYS A 9 3.26 -13.12 13.74
C LYS A 9 3.88 -11.97 12.93
N LEU A 10 5.04 -11.45 13.35
CA LEU A 10 5.77 -10.43 12.60
C LEU A 10 6.21 -10.93 11.20
N GLU A 11 6.52 -12.22 11.07
CA GLU A 11 6.80 -12.86 9.77
C GLU A 11 5.63 -12.73 8.78
N CYS A 12 4.39 -12.67 9.29
CA CYS A 12 3.22 -12.47 8.45
C CYS A 12 3.19 -11.06 7.83
N ILE A 13 3.77 -10.04 8.48
CA ILE A 13 3.81 -8.67 7.95
C ILE A 13 4.71 -8.61 6.71
N GLY A 14 5.93 -9.15 6.81
CA GLY A 14 6.85 -9.22 5.67
C GLY A 14 6.28 -10.04 4.50
N HIS A 15 5.52 -11.09 4.80
CA HIS A 15 4.81 -11.86 3.77
C HIS A 15 3.73 -11.03 3.05
N VAL A 16 2.90 -10.28 3.78
CA VAL A 16 1.86 -9.46 3.14
C VAL A 16 2.43 -8.27 2.36
N GLU A 17 3.52 -7.66 2.84
CA GLU A 17 4.29 -6.65 2.10
C GLU A 17 4.78 -7.20 0.75
N LYS A 18 5.43 -8.38 0.76
CA LYS A 18 5.91 -9.05 -0.46
C LYS A 18 4.75 -9.41 -1.39
N ARG A 19 3.66 -9.95 -0.84
CA ARG A 19 2.45 -10.32 -1.61
C ARG A 19 1.87 -9.12 -2.36
N MET A 20 1.82 -7.94 -1.75
CA MET A 20 1.34 -6.72 -2.43
C MET A 20 2.19 -6.41 -3.67
N GLY A 21 3.52 -6.40 -3.53
CA GLY A 21 4.41 -6.10 -4.65
C GLY A 21 4.33 -7.12 -5.76
N THR A 22 4.31 -8.42 -5.42
CA THR A 22 4.18 -9.49 -6.42
C THR A 22 2.90 -9.32 -7.23
N ARG A 23 1.77 -9.01 -6.58
CA ARG A 23 0.49 -8.78 -7.26
C ARG A 23 0.52 -7.54 -8.15
N LEU A 24 1.11 -6.44 -7.69
CA LEU A 24 1.23 -5.21 -8.49
C LEU A 24 2.14 -5.40 -9.72
N ARG A 25 3.27 -6.11 -9.55
CA ARG A 25 4.17 -6.44 -10.68
C ARG A 25 3.49 -7.37 -11.66
N ALA A 26 2.79 -8.41 -11.19
CA ALA A 26 2.02 -9.30 -12.05
C ALA A 26 0.93 -8.54 -12.83
N LEU A 27 0.17 -7.66 -12.16
CA LEU A 27 -0.84 -6.81 -12.81
C LEU A 27 -0.20 -5.93 -13.90
N LYS A 28 0.92 -5.27 -13.60
CA LYS A 28 1.64 -4.43 -14.56
C LYS A 28 2.14 -5.22 -15.77
N GLN A 29 2.58 -6.45 -15.59
CA GLN A 29 2.98 -7.32 -16.71
C GLN A 29 1.78 -7.81 -17.51
N ASN A 30 0.70 -8.23 -16.85
CA ASN A 30 -0.52 -8.71 -17.50
C ASN A 30 -1.18 -7.63 -18.36
N LEU A 31 -1.10 -6.36 -17.93
CA LEU A 31 -1.65 -5.22 -18.67
C LEU A 31 -0.60 -4.50 -19.52
N LYS A 32 0.57 -5.11 -19.74
CA LYS A 32 1.64 -4.54 -20.55
C LYS A 32 1.16 -4.34 -22.00
N GLY A 33 1.34 -3.13 -22.52
CA GLY A 33 0.89 -2.78 -23.88
C GLY A 33 -0.61 -2.43 -23.96
N GLN A 34 -1.43 -2.79 -22.97
CA GLN A 34 -2.82 -2.37 -22.93
C GLN A 34 -2.92 -0.88 -22.57
N LYS A 35 -3.70 -0.15 -23.36
CA LYS A 35 -4.04 1.25 -23.08
C LYS A 35 -5.27 1.28 -22.17
N LEU A 36 -5.12 1.97 -21.04
CA LEU A 36 -6.21 2.28 -20.12
C LEU A 36 -6.87 3.61 -20.54
N GLY A 37 -7.83 4.07 -19.75
CA GLY A 37 -8.51 5.35 -19.97
C GLY A 37 -7.53 6.48 -20.31
N GLY A 38 -7.77 7.15 -21.44
CA GLY A 38 -6.90 8.20 -21.97
C GLY A 38 -5.69 7.70 -22.79
N ALA A 39 -5.77 6.49 -23.37
CA ALA A 39 -4.79 5.93 -24.30
C ALA A 39 -3.37 5.70 -23.72
N LYS A 40 -3.24 5.62 -22.39
CA LYS A 40 -1.96 5.45 -21.67
C LYS A 40 -1.86 4.06 -21.05
N SER A 41 -0.67 3.48 -21.04
CA SER A 41 -0.42 2.19 -20.38
C SER A 41 -0.46 2.32 -18.85
N LEU A 42 -0.51 1.20 -18.13
CA LEU A 42 -0.48 1.21 -16.65
C LEU A 42 0.87 1.73 -16.10
N GLY A 43 1.97 1.43 -16.80
CA GLY A 43 3.32 1.87 -16.43
C GLY A 43 3.74 3.18 -17.09
N GLY A 44 4.98 3.60 -16.81
CA GLY A 44 5.58 4.81 -17.38
C GLY A 44 5.70 5.96 -16.38
N ARG A 45 6.19 7.12 -16.86
CA ARG A 45 6.46 8.29 -16.01
C ARG A 45 5.18 8.78 -15.33
N GLY A 46 5.23 8.94 -14.01
CA GLY A 46 4.07 9.38 -13.21
C GLY A 46 2.97 8.33 -13.06
N ARG A 47 3.28 7.03 -13.26
CA ARG A 47 2.32 5.92 -13.18
C ARG A 47 2.92 4.76 -12.37
N LEU A 48 2.40 3.54 -12.52
CA LEU A 48 2.85 2.38 -11.75
C LEU A 48 4.23 1.87 -12.23
N THR A 49 5.28 2.52 -11.73
CA THR A 49 6.69 2.14 -11.95
C THR A 49 7.16 1.12 -10.91
N GLU A 50 8.30 0.45 -11.14
CA GLU A 50 8.88 -0.45 -10.11
C GLU A 50 9.13 0.30 -8.79
N LYS A 51 9.72 1.49 -8.87
CA LYS A 51 9.95 2.36 -7.71
C LYS A 51 8.67 2.71 -6.97
N GLU A 52 7.55 2.89 -7.69
CA GLU A 52 6.27 3.18 -7.06
C GLU A 52 5.68 1.94 -6.39
N ILE A 53 5.85 0.76 -6.98
CA ILE A 53 5.49 -0.51 -6.35
C ILE A 53 6.30 -0.71 -5.08
N ASP A 54 7.62 -0.47 -5.10
CA ASP A 54 8.48 -0.60 -3.92
C ASP A 54 8.02 0.31 -2.77
N LYS A 55 7.65 1.56 -3.08
CA LYS A 55 7.07 2.49 -2.10
C LYS A 55 5.75 2.00 -1.54
N LEU A 56 4.84 1.50 -2.39
CA LEU A 56 3.55 0.95 -1.95
C LEU A 56 3.74 -0.25 -1.02
N GLN A 57 4.69 -1.15 -1.33
CA GLN A 57 5.03 -2.26 -0.45
C GLN A 57 5.53 -1.77 0.91
N LEU A 58 6.47 -0.82 0.91
CA LEU A 58 7.04 -0.26 2.12
C LEU A 58 5.97 0.43 2.99
N TYR A 59 5.14 1.29 2.41
CA TYR A 59 4.10 2.01 3.15
C TYR A 59 3.03 1.08 3.69
N TYR A 60 2.61 0.06 2.93
CA TYR A 60 1.67 -0.93 3.40
C TYR A 60 2.20 -1.70 4.61
N GLY A 61 3.49 -2.06 4.56
CA GLY A 61 4.20 -2.66 5.69
C GLY A 61 4.27 -1.79 6.93
N LEU A 62 4.68 -0.54 6.75
CA LEU A 62 4.74 0.45 7.83
C LEU A 62 3.36 0.71 8.45
N ALA A 63 2.31 0.80 7.64
CA ALA A 63 0.95 0.98 8.13
C ALA A 63 0.50 -0.16 9.07
N ILE A 64 0.88 -1.39 8.74
CA ILE A 64 0.60 -2.56 9.59
C ILE A 64 1.49 -2.54 10.83
N ARG A 65 2.81 -2.38 10.67
CA ARG A 65 3.79 -2.43 11.76
C ARG A 65 3.52 -1.35 12.82
N ASN A 66 3.25 -0.13 12.40
CA ASN A 66 3.04 1.02 13.30
C ASN A 66 1.69 0.98 14.04
N ASN A 67 0.76 0.11 13.62
CA ASN A 67 -0.57 -0.02 14.21
C ASN A 67 -0.82 -1.44 14.73
N THR A 68 0.25 -2.17 15.06
CA THR A 68 0.16 -3.51 15.65
C THR A 68 -0.66 -3.45 16.94
N GLY A 69 -1.61 -4.36 17.10
CA GLY A 69 -2.49 -4.39 18.27
C GLY A 69 -3.74 -3.50 18.18
N TYR A 70 -3.85 -2.61 17.17
CA TYR A 70 -5.04 -1.76 16.99
C TYR A 70 -5.61 -1.83 15.56
N LEU A 71 -6.55 -2.77 15.36
CA LEU A 71 -7.11 -3.11 14.04
C LEU A 71 -7.75 -1.91 13.33
N LEU A 72 -8.42 -1.02 14.06
CA LEU A 72 -9.09 0.12 13.46
C LEU A 72 -8.08 1.12 12.86
N ALA A 73 -7.05 1.51 13.63
CA ALA A 73 -6.02 2.40 13.10
C ALA A 73 -5.19 1.74 12.00
N MET A 74 -4.94 0.43 12.08
CA MET A 74 -4.27 -0.29 10.99
C MET A 74 -5.06 -0.18 9.69
N LYS A 75 -6.38 -0.42 9.72
CA LYS A 75 -7.24 -0.26 8.54
C LYS A 75 -7.20 1.18 8.03
N GLN A 76 -7.30 2.15 8.92
CA GLN A 76 -7.24 3.57 8.55
C GLN A 76 -5.91 3.93 7.89
N ALA A 77 -4.77 3.51 8.44
CA ALA A 77 -3.44 3.79 7.90
C ALA A 77 -3.20 3.12 6.52
N VAL A 78 -3.70 1.89 6.34
CA VAL A 78 -3.67 1.22 5.03
C VAL A 78 -4.48 2.00 3.99
N TRP A 79 -5.70 2.41 4.33
CA TRP A 79 -6.53 3.19 3.42
C TRP A 79 -5.97 4.59 3.18
N ALA A 80 -5.37 5.23 4.18
CA ALA A 80 -4.68 6.51 4.05
C ALA A 80 -3.58 6.45 2.99
N THR A 81 -2.81 5.36 2.97
CA THR A 81 -1.78 5.13 1.93
C THR A 81 -2.39 5.10 0.53
N PHE A 82 -3.49 4.36 0.35
CA PHE A 82 -4.17 4.26 -0.93
C PHE A 82 -4.77 5.59 -1.40
N PHE A 83 -5.45 6.30 -0.51
CA PHE A 83 -6.08 7.58 -0.83
C PHE A 83 -5.04 8.67 -1.10
N HIS A 84 -3.97 8.74 -0.30
CA HIS A 84 -2.87 9.67 -0.56
C HIS A 84 -2.26 9.47 -1.95
N LYS A 85 -2.05 8.21 -2.36
CA LYS A 85 -1.51 7.87 -3.70
C LYS A 85 -2.49 8.09 -4.85
N SER A 86 -3.79 8.07 -4.56
CA SER A 86 -4.85 8.36 -5.53
C SER A 86 -5.24 9.83 -5.56
N SER A 87 -4.69 10.63 -4.64
CA SER A 87 -4.96 12.06 -4.50
C SER A 87 -4.40 12.85 -5.68
N THR A 88 -5.11 13.90 -6.06
CA THR A 88 -4.65 14.87 -7.07
C THR A 88 -5.02 16.28 -6.60
N ASP A 89 -4.37 17.31 -7.14
CA ASP A 89 -4.68 18.71 -6.77
C ASP A 89 -6.17 19.06 -7.00
N LYS A 90 -6.80 18.45 -8.01
CA LYS A 90 -8.22 18.65 -8.34
C LYS A 90 -9.17 17.82 -7.48
N ASN A 91 -8.69 16.73 -6.89
CA ASN A 91 -9.47 15.83 -6.06
C ASN A 91 -8.59 15.34 -4.90
N PRO A 92 -8.43 16.18 -3.85
CA PRO A 92 -7.58 15.85 -2.72
C PRO A 92 -8.23 14.73 -1.88
N GLN A 93 -7.48 13.68 -1.61
CA GLN A 93 -7.94 12.51 -0.84
C GLN A 93 -7.11 12.32 0.44
N HIS A 94 -6.94 13.40 1.21
CA HIS A 94 -6.10 13.42 2.41
C HIS A 94 -6.88 13.20 3.72
N GLY A 95 -8.18 12.85 3.66
CA GLY A 95 -9.05 12.75 4.84
C GLY A 95 -8.66 11.67 5.86
N LEU A 96 -7.87 10.67 5.46
CA LEU A 96 -7.32 9.65 6.38
C LEU A 96 -5.84 9.87 6.70
N CYS A 97 -5.20 10.90 6.15
CA CYS A 97 -3.82 11.20 6.49
C CYS A 97 -3.74 11.63 7.96
N PRO A 98 -2.70 11.22 8.70
CA PRO A 98 -2.46 11.72 10.03
C PRO A 98 -2.34 13.24 9.96
N GLN A 99 -3.09 13.93 10.81
CA GLN A 99 -2.98 15.38 10.95
C GLN A 99 -1.67 15.67 11.68
N ASP A 100 -0.85 16.57 11.13
CA ASP A 100 0.28 17.10 11.88
C ASP A 100 -0.25 17.74 13.16
N LYS A 101 0.15 17.19 14.31
CA LYS A 101 -0.01 17.87 15.59
C LYS A 101 1.13 18.87 15.69
N ASN A 102 0.90 20.10 15.26
CA ASN A 102 1.70 21.23 15.73
C ASN A 102 1.36 21.49 17.21
#